data_AF-A0A9W9CC72-F1
#
_entry.id   AF-A0A9W9CC72-F1
#
_cell.length_a   1.000
_cell.length_b   1.000
_cell.length_c   1.000
_cell.angle_alpha   90.00
_cell.angle_beta   90.00
_cell.angle_gamma   90.00
#
_symmetry.space_group_name_H-M   'P 1'
#
loop_
_entity.id
_entity.type
_entity.pdbx_description
1 polymer ?
#
loop_
_entity_poly.entity_id
_entity_poly.type
_entity_poly.pdbx_seq_one_letter_code
_entity_poly.pdbx_strand_id
1 'polypeptide(L)'
;MPSHTLPIIAIITGTFLSGASLSNSWFSLPILIKTLSPLNVGNKLQHFSLMQAYADPIFPLTAITTSLLHWTCSYRRWASDGGAWEGFAWAGAATFCMIPYSLVVVFPTVWKIEAVQRKVEKTESDGEDKWMDAEVEEARVLLQRWNAQHVVRGFMPLIGALIGVRALSGELGA
;
A
#
# COMPACT_ATOMS: atom_id res chain seq x y z
N MET A 1 -31.58 -5.49 16.09
CA MET A 1 -30.76 -5.75 14.89
C MET A 1 -29.43 -5.02 15.03
N PRO A 2 -28.28 -5.69 14.88
CA PRO A 2 -26.99 -5.01 14.87
C PRO A 2 -26.92 -4.02 13.70
N SER A 3 -26.40 -2.82 13.93
CA SER A 3 -26.22 -1.81 12.87
C SER A 3 -25.22 -2.30 11.82
N HIS A 4 -25.61 -2.25 10.54
CA HIS A 4 -24.76 -2.56 9.39
C HIS A 4 -23.88 -1.38 8.92
N THR A 5 -23.98 -0.22 9.58
CA THR A 5 -23.22 0.97 9.21
C THR A 5 -21.71 0.76 9.35
N LEU A 6 -21.27 0.17 10.46
CA LEU A 6 -19.85 -0.11 10.70
C LEU A 6 -19.19 -1.04 9.68
N PRO A 7 -19.75 -2.22 9.34
CA PRO A 7 -19.13 -3.09 8.34
C PRO A 7 -19.12 -2.45 6.95
N ILE A 8 -20.15 -1.66 6.59
CA ILE A 8 -20.17 -0.91 5.33
C ILE A 8 -19.03 0.11 5.28
N ILE A 9 -18.83 0.89 6.35
CA ILE A 9 -17.71 1.85 6.43
C ILE A 9 -16.38 1.13 6.31
N ALA A 10 -16.19 0.01 7.04
CA ALA A 10 -14.96 -0.78 6.97
C ALA A 10 -14.65 -1.26 5.55
N ILE A 11 -15.65 -1.80 4.85
CA ILE A 11 -15.53 -2.25 3.45
C ILE A 11 -15.16 -1.08 2.55
N ILE A 12 -15.84 0.07 2.65
CA ILE A 12 -15.57 1.25 1.83
C ILE A 12 -14.15 1.77 2.08
N THR A 13 -13.71 1.87 3.34
CA THR A 13 -12.36 2.32 3.66
C THR A 13 -11.31 1.33 3.16
N GLY A 14 -11.55 0.02 3.27
CA GLY A 14 -10.66 -1.02 2.75
C GLY A 14 -10.53 -1.01 1.22
N THR A 15 -11.64 -0.86 0.49
CA THR A 15 -11.61 -0.74 -0.98
C THR A 15 -10.94 0.55 -1.44
N PHE A 16 -11.19 1.67 -0.74
CA PHE A 16 -10.50 2.93 -1.00
C PHE A 16 -8.98 2.79 -0.81
N LEU A 17 -8.55 2.19 0.31
CA LEU A 17 -7.13 1.97 0.60
C LEU A 17 -6.45 1.09 -0.46
N SER A 18 -7.13 0.00 -0.88
CA SER A 18 -6.68 -0.83 -2.00
C SER A 18 -6.55 -0.03 -3.29
N GLY A 19 -7.61 0.71 -3.66
CA GLY A 19 -7.66 1.51 -4.88
C GLY A 19 -6.56 2.56 -4.93
N ALA A 20 -6.31 3.26 -3.82
CA ALA A 20 -5.23 4.23 -3.70
C ALA A 20 -3.84 3.58 -3.85
N SER A 21 -3.64 2.37 -3.30
CA SER A 21 -2.36 1.66 -3.46
C SER A 21 -2.15 1.18 -4.89
N LEU A 22 -3.18 0.61 -5.52
CA LEU A 22 -3.11 0.04 -6.86
C LEU A 22 -3.05 1.10 -7.96
N SER A 23 -3.72 2.24 -7.80
CA SER A 23 -3.69 3.33 -8.78
C SER A 23 -2.27 3.86 -8.98
N ASN A 24 -1.51 3.98 -7.90
CA ASN A 24 -0.12 4.41 -7.99
C ASN A 24 0.75 3.43 -8.77
N SER A 25 0.51 2.13 -8.59
CA SER A 25 1.22 1.07 -9.30
C SER A 25 0.85 0.94 -10.77
N TRP A 26 -0.40 1.27 -11.12
CA TRP A 26 -0.91 1.11 -12.49
C TRP A 26 -0.66 2.33 -13.37
N PHE A 27 -0.67 3.54 -12.79
CA PHE A 27 -0.58 4.79 -13.54
C PHE A 27 0.73 5.53 -13.28
N SER A 28 0.99 5.92 -12.03
CA SER A 28 2.11 6.81 -11.69
C SER A 28 3.48 6.17 -11.97
N LEU A 29 3.68 4.93 -11.53
CA LEU A 29 4.97 4.28 -11.61
C LEU A 29 5.42 3.84 -13.01
N PRO A 30 4.56 3.25 -13.86
CA PRO A 30 4.94 2.93 -15.23
C PRO A 30 5.38 4.19 -16.00
N ILE A 31 4.74 5.34 -15.75
CA ILE A 31 5.12 6.62 -16.35
C ILE A 31 6.47 7.09 -15.81
N LEU A 32 6.69 7.01 -14.50
CA LEU A 32 7.96 7.36 -13.87
C LEU A 32 9.12 6.54 -14.47
N ILE A 33 8.94 5.21 -14.55
CA ILE A 33 9.95 4.27 -15.06
C ILE A 33 10.22 4.48 -16.55
N LYS A 34 9.17 4.65 -17.36
CA LYS A 34 9.29 4.82 -18.82
C LYS A 34 9.99 6.12 -19.20
N THR A 35 9.82 7.16 -18.38
CA THR A 35 10.41 8.49 -18.62
C THR A 35 11.75 8.68 -17.93
N LEU A 36 12.25 7.67 -17.20
CA LEU A 36 13.51 7.73 -16.48
C LEU A 36 14.69 7.76 -17.46
N SER A 37 15.53 8.79 -17.35
CA SER A 37 16.74 8.97 -18.13
C SER A 37 17.85 9.59 -17.30
N PRO A 38 19.12 9.52 -17.75
CA PRO A 38 20.25 10.19 -17.09
C PRO A 38 19.97 11.66 -16.78
N LEU A 39 19.32 12.37 -17.70
CA LEU A 39 19.04 13.81 -17.58
C LEU A 39 18.00 14.17 -16.51
N ASN A 40 17.23 13.20 -15.99
CA ASN A 40 16.11 13.49 -15.09
C ASN A 40 15.99 12.56 -13.88
N VAL A 41 16.91 11.62 -13.71
CA VAL A 41 16.85 10.61 -12.63
C VAL A 41 16.80 11.24 -11.23
N GLY A 42 17.59 12.29 -10.96
CA GLY A 42 17.55 13.02 -9.68
C GLY A 42 16.16 13.56 -9.38
N ASN A 43 15.60 14.34 -10.31
CA ASN A 43 14.24 14.90 -10.20
C ASN A 43 13.19 13.80 -10.01
N LYS A 44 13.25 12.69 -10.77
CA LYS A 44 12.28 11.59 -10.69
C LYS A 44 12.35 10.87 -9.33
N LEU A 45 13.56 10.63 -8.81
CA LEU A 45 13.75 10.03 -7.49
C LEU A 45 13.31 10.98 -6.37
N GLN A 46 13.55 12.28 -6.50
CA GLN A 46 13.02 13.27 -5.56
C GLN A 46 11.47 13.28 -5.54
N HIS A 47 10.83 13.26 -6.72
CA HIS A 47 9.38 13.14 -6.81
C HIS A 47 8.86 11.85 -6.16
N PHE A 48 9.56 10.73 -6.34
CA PHE A 48 9.23 9.48 -5.67
C PHE A 48 9.35 9.60 -4.15
N SER A 49 10.42 10.19 -3.62
CA SER A 49 10.62 10.37 -2.18
C SER A 49 9.58 11.29 -1.55
N LEU A 50 9.18 12.36 -2.24
CA LEU A 50 8.05 13.19 -1.80
C LEU A 50 6.74 12.40 -1.77
N MET A 51 6.46 11.60 -2.79
CA MET A 51 5.28 10.73 -2.82
C MET A 51 5.27 9.76 -1.62
N GLN A 52 6.41 9.18 -1.25
CA GLN A 52 6.52 8.33 -0.05
C GLN A 52 6.25 9.12 1.23
N ALA A 53 6.87 10.28 1.39
CA ALA A 53 6.72 11.08 2.61
C ALA A 53 5.25 11.43 2.91
N TYR A 54 4.44 11.65 1.87
CA TYR A 54 2.99 11.85 2.04
C TYR A 54 2.22 10.54 2.28
N ALA A 55 2.60 9.44 1.63
CA ALA A 55 1.90 8.17 1.70
C ALA A 55 2.18 7.40 3.00
N ASP A 56 3.42 7.40 3.48
CA ASP A 56 3.91 6.61 4.61
C ASP A 56 3.11 6.80 5.91
N PRO A 57 2.67 8.00 6.32
CA PRO A 57 1.80 8.12 7.48
C PRO A 57 0.35 7.72 7.18
N ILE A 58 -0.17 8.00 5.99
CA ILE A 58 -1.60 7.84 5.66
C ILE A 58 -1.97 6.36 5.54
N PHE A 59 -1.23 5.58 4.75
CA PHE A 59 -1.60 4.19 4.45
C PHE A 59 -1.67 3.30 5.71
N PRO A 60 -0.66 3.28 6.60
CA PRO A 60 -0.73 2.49 7.83
C PRO A 60 -1.86 2.93 8.76
N LEU A 61 -2.09 4.24 8.93
CA LEU A 61 -3.18 4.76 9.76
C LEU A 61 -4.55 4.32 9.22
N THR A 62 -4.76 4.39 7.91
CA THR A 62 -5.99 3.90 7.28
C THR A 62 -6.14 2.39 7.43
N ALA A 63 -5.07 1.61 7.29
CA ALA A 63 -5.10 0.15 7.49
C ALA A 63 -5.43 -0.24 8.93
N ILE A 64 -4.81 0.42 9.92
CA ILE A 64 -5.09 0.22 11.35
C ILE A 64 -6.56 0.53 11.62
N THR A 65 -7.04 1.70 11.16
CA THR A 65 -8.42 2.13 11.36
C THR A 65 -9.41 1.14 10.75
N THR A 66 -9.17 0.71 9.50
CA THR A 66 -10.01 -0.27 8.80
C THR A 66 -10.02 -1.62 9.52
N SER A 67 -8.86 -2.07 9.99
CA SER A 67 -8.73 -3.33 10.75
C SER A 67 -9.49 -3.26 12.07
N LEU A 68 -9.38 -2.15 12.80
CA LEU A 68 -10.13 -1.91 14.05
C LEU A 68 -11.64 -1.87 13.81
N LEU A 69 -12.11 -1.29 12.70
CA LEU A 69 -13.53 -1.31 12.35
C LEU A 69 -14.02 -2.75 12.12
N HIS A 70 -13.27 -3.55 11.37
CA HIS A 70 -13.56 -4.97 11.17
C HIS A 70 -13.55 -5.75 12.50
N TRP A 71 -12.54 -5.58 13.34
CA TRP A 71 -12.48 -6.26 14.64
C TRP A 71 -13.56 -5.80 15.61
N THR A 72 -13.94 -4.53 15.59
CA THR A 72 -15.10 -4.03 16.35
C THR A 72 -16.39 -4.71 15.89
N CYS A 73 -16.57 -4.89 14.59
CA CYS A 73 -17.71 -5.63 14.04
C CYS A 73 -17.71 -7.09 14.50
N SER A 74 -16.53 -7.73 14.48
CA SER A 74 -16.33 -9.10 14.94
C SER A 74 -16.67 -9.25 16.42
N TYR A 75 -16.08 -8.42 17.28
CA TYR A 75 -16.30 -8.45 18.73
C TYR A 75 -17.77 -8.28 19.10
N ARG A 76 -18.46 -7.32 18.49
CA ARG A 76 -19.90 -7.08 18.75
C ARG A 76 -20.76 -8.30 18.42
N ARG A 77 -20.43 -9.03 17.35
CA ARG A 77 -21.17 -10.22 16.90
C ARG A 77 -20.85 -11.46 17.72
N TRP A 78 -19.60 -11.59 18.13
CA TRP A 78 -19.18 -12.61 19.07
C TRP A 78 -19.88 -12.45 20.42
N ALA A 79 -20.00 -11.21 20.92
CA ALA A 79 -20.64 -10.90 22.19
C ALA A 79 -22.19 -10.97 22.16
N SER A 80 -22.84 -11.00 20.98
CA SER A 80 -24.29 -10.94 20.83
C SER A 80 -24.91 -12.23 20.26
N ASP A 81 -24.44 -13.40 20.71
CA ASP A 81 -24.92 -14.75 20.34
C ASP A 81 -24.66 -15.22 18.90
N GLY A 82 -23.42 -15.10 18.40
CA GLY A 82 -22.91 -16.02 17.37
C GLY A 82 -23.15 -15.65 15.90
N GLY A 83 -23.21 -14.34 15.57
CA GLY A 83 -23.21 -13.86 14.18
C GLY A 83 -21.91 -14.18 13.43
N ALA A 84 -21.73 -13.70 12.19
CA ALA A 84 -20.58 -13.99 11.32
C ALA A 84 -19.26 -13.29 11.77
N TRP A 85 -18.89 -13.46 13.04
CA TRP A 85 -17.77 -12.78 13.70
C TRP A 85 -16.42 -13.18 13.08
N GLU A 86 -16.27 -14.44 12.68
CA GLU A 86 -15.04 -14.96 12.06
C GLU A 86 -14.71 -14.23 10.76
N GLY A 87 -15.72 -13.97 9.92
CA GLY A 87 -15.54 -13.25 8.66
C GLY A 87 -14.97 -11.85 8.89
N PHE A 88 -15.54 -11.11 9.85
CA PHE A 88 -15.01 -9.79 10.21
C PHE A 88 -13.64 -9.87 10.89
N ALA A 89 -13.34 -10.93 11.65
CA ALA A 89 -12.02 -11.13 12.24
C ALA A 89 -10.95 -11.32 11.16
N TRP A 90 -11.21 -12.20 10.19
CA TRP A 90 -10.33 -12.46 9.05
C TRP A 90 -10.21 -11.26 8.12
N ALA A 91 -11.28 -10.49 7.91
CA ALA A 91 -11.24 -9.25 7.14
C ALA A 91 -10.27 -8.22 7.77
N GLY A 92 -10.35 -8.05 9.09
CA GLY A 92 -9.45 -7.19 9.85
C GLY A 92 -8.01 -7.70 9.81
N ALA A 93 -7.79 -9.00 10.01
CA ALA A 93 -6.46 -9.60 9.94
C ALA A 93 -5.81 -9.46 8.55
N ALA A 94 -6.56 -9.74 7.48
CA ALA A 94 -6.08 -9.58 6.11
C ALA A 94 -5.66 -8.14 5.81
N THR A 95 -6.43 -7.16 6.28
CA THR A 95 -6.09 -5.74 6.14
C THR A 95 -4.87 -5.35 6.98
N PHE A 96 -4.80 -5.83 8.22
CA PHE A 96 -3.71 -5.54 9.15
C PHE A 96 -2.37 -6.09 8.66
N CYS A 97 -2.35 -7.25 8.01
CA CYS A 97 -1.15 -7.86 7.41
C CYS A 97 -0.41 -6.94 6.42
N MET A 98 -1.08 -5.91 5.89
CA MET A 98 -0.46 -4.87 5.08
C MET A 98 0.72 -4.18 5.80
N ILE A 99 0.64 -4.01 7.12
CA ILE A 99 1.64 -3.30 7.92
C ILE A 99 2.93 -4.12 8.05
N PRO A 100 2.92 -5.35 8.61
CA PRO A 100 4.15 -6.15 8.71
C PRO A 100 4.73 -6.46 7.32
N TYR A 101 3.88 -6.65 6.30
CA TYR A 101 4.36 -6.77 4.91
C TYR A 101 5.13 -5.53 4.45
N SER A 102 4.62 -4.33 4.72
CA SER A 102 5.30 -3.09 4.33
C SER A 102 6.66 -2.95 5.01
N LEU A 103 6.73 -3.26 6.31
CA LEU A 103 7.96 -3.20 7.09
C LEU A 103 9.03 -4.18 6.57
N VAL A 104 8.64 -5.43 6.29
CA VAL A 104 9.58 -6.51 5.97
C VAL A 104 9.93 -6.55 4.48
N VAL A 105 8.99 -6.22 3.59
CA VAL A 105 9.14 -6.42 2.15
C VAL A 105 9.35 -5.11 1.40
N VAL A 106 8.61 -4.06 1.74
CA VAL A 106 8.60 -2.80 0.97
C VAL A 106 9.74 -1.87 1.41
N PHE A 107 9.87 -1.61 2.71
CA PHE A 107 10.85 -0.66 3.24
C PHE A 107 12.31 -0.96 2.85
N PRO A 108 12.78 -2.22 2.80
CA PRO A 108 14.12 -2.51 2.31
C PRO A 108 14.36 -2.07 0.86
N THR A 109 13.32 -2.05 0.01
CA THR A 109 13.43 -1.55 -1.36
C THR A 109 13.45 -0.02 -1.37
N VAL A 110 12.64 0.64 -0.55
CA VAL A 110 12.62 2.11 -0.41
C VAL A 110 13.99 2.64 0.01
N TRP A 111 14.61 2.05 1.05
CA TRP A 111 15.95 2.47 1.49
C TRP A 111 17.02 2.31 0.42
N LYS A 112 16.90 1.31 -0.46
CA LYS A 112 17.80 1.16 -1.61
C LYS A 112 17.57 2.25 -2.65
N ILE A 113 16.32 2.61 -2.94
CA ILE A 113 15.99 3.72 -3.85
C ILE A 113 16.57 5.03 -3.30
N GLU A 114 16.40 5.29 -2.00
CA GLU A 114 16.99 6.46 -1.34
C GLU A 114 18.52 6.45 -1.38
N ALA A 115 19.14 5.27 -1.28
CA ALA A 115 20.59 5.15 -1.44
C ALA A 115 21.04 5.50 -2.87
N VAL A 116 20.29 5.08 -3.90
CA VAL A 116 20.55 5.48 -5.29
C VAL A 116 20.33 6.98 -5.48
N GLN A 117 19.28 7.55 -4.89
CA GLN A 117 19.04 8.99 -4.95
C GLN A 117 20.24 9.78 -4.41
N ARG A 118 20.78 9.39 -3.25
CA ARG A 118 21.98 10.03 -2.67
C ARG A 118 23.22 9.90 -3.55
N LYS A 119 23.39 8.78 -4.28
CA LYS A 119 24.48 8.63 -5.26
C LYS A 119 24.30 9.61 -6.42
N VAL A 120 23.10 9.68 -6.98
CA VAL A 120 22.76 10.60 -8.08
C VAL A 120 23.01 12.05 -7.69
N GLU A 121 22.51 12.48 -6.53
CA GLU A 121 22.71 13.84 -6.01
C GLU A 121 24.21 14.19 -5.89
N LYS A 122 25.03 13.22 -5.48
CA LYS A 122 26.48 13.40 -5.40
C LYS A 122 27.12 13.51 -6.78
N THR A 123 26.77 12.61 -7.71
CA THR A 123 27.30 12.62 -9.09
C THR A 123 26.94 13.92 -9.83
N GLU A 124 25.71 14.41 -9.67
CA GLU A 124 25.26 15.70 -10.22
C GLU A 124 26.08 16.87 -9.65
N SER A 125 26.39 16.84 -8.34
CA SER A 125 27.24 17.85 -7.69
C SER A 125 28.70 17.82 -8.18
N ASP A 126 29.23 16.63 -8.48
CA ASP A 126 30.61 16.44 -8.92
C ASP A 126 30.78 16.70 -10.44
N GLY A 127 29.69 16.86 -11.19
CA GLY A 127 29.69 17.19 -12.63
C GLY A 127 30.07 16.02 -13.55
N GLU A 128 29.93 14.79 -13.09
CA GLU A 128 30.36 13.58 -13.82
C GLU A 128 29.18 12.87 -14.52
N ASP A 129 28.87 13.25 -15.76
CA ASP A 129 27.76 12.66 -16.54
C ASP A 129 27.90 11.15 -16.81
N LYS A 130 29.13 10.61 -16.76
CA LYS A 130 29.44 9.23 -17.19
C LYS A 130 28.94 8.13 -16.25
N TRP A 131 28.64 8.44 -14.99
CA TRP A 131 28.21 7.42 -14.04
C TRP A 131 26.71 7.14 -14.14
N MET A 132 25.94 8.16 -14.50
CA MET A 132 24.49 8.23 -14.37
C MET A 132 23.70 7.10 -15.07
N ASP A 133 24.24 6.49 -16.13
CA ASP A 133 23.60 5.34 -16.80
C ASP A 133 23.44 4.14 -15.86
N ALA A 134 24.42 3.90 -14.98
CA ALA A 134 24.38 2.81 -14.02
C ALA A 134 23.35 3.07 -12.91
N GLU A 135 23.31 4.28 -12.35
CA GLU A 135 22.30 4.65 -11.35
C GLU A 135 20.89 4.70 -11.92
N VAL A 136 20.72 5.09 -13.18
CA VAL A 136 19.41 5.06 -13.88
C VAL A 136 18.88 3.63 -13.96
N GLU A 137 19.72 2.67 -14.35
CA GLU A 137 19.30 1.27 -14.44
C GLU A 137 19.07 0.67 -13.06
N GLU A 138 19.91 0.98 -12.06
CA GLU A 138 19.70 0.57 -10.67
C GLU A 138 18.36 1.11 -10.14
N ALA A 139 18.07 2.39 -10.36
CA ALA A 139 16.81 3.04 -10.01
C ALA A 139 15.62 2.38 -10.73
N ARG A 140 15.74 2.08 -12.02
CA ARG A 140 14.69 1.41 -12.80
C ARG A 140 14.33 0.05 -12.21
N VAL A 141 15.32 -0.79 -11.94
CA VAL A 141 15.11 -2.13 -11.37
C VAL A 141 14.46 -2.05 -9.99
N LEU A 142 14.92 -1.12 -9.14
CA LEU A 142 14.35 -0.94 -7.81
C LEU A 142 12.90 -0.40 -7.87
N LEU A 143 12.61 0.55 -8.75
CA LEU A 143 11.26 1.08 -8.95
C LEU A 143 10.30 0.01 -9.50
N GLN A 144 10.76 -0.85 -10.41
CA GLN A 144 9.98 -2.01 -10.90
C GLN A 144 9.69 -2.99 -9.77
N ARG A 145 10.69 -3.32 -8.95
CA ARG A 145 10.53 -4.19 -7.78
C ARG A 145 9.55 -3.59 -6.78
N TRP A 146 9.71 -2.32 -6.44
CA TRP A 146 8.82 -1.59 -5.55
C TRP A 146 7.39 -1.61 -6.10
N ASN A 147 7.22 -1.46 -7.42
CA ASN A 147 5.91 -1.50 -8.06
C ASN A 147 5.20 -2.84 -7.80
N ALA A 148 5.89 -3.95 -8.08
CA ALA A 148 5.34 -5.29 -7.84
C ALA A 148 4.98 -5.49 -6.35
N GLN A 149 5.84 -5.01 -5.44
CA GLN A 149 5.57 -5.10 -4.01
C GLN A 149 4.35 -4.28 -3.57
N HIS A 150 4.13 -3.10 -4.16
CA HIS A 150 2.97 -2.26 -3.90
C HIS A 150 1.66 -2.82 -4.46
N VAL A 151 1.72 -3.53 -5.58
CA VAL A 151 0.57 -4.28 -6.10
C VAL A 151 0.11 -5.32 -5.08
N VAL A 152 1.04 -6.15 -4.58
CA VAL A 152 0.75 -7.15 -3.54
C VAL A 152 0.19 -6.48 -2.28
N ARG A 153 0.79 -5.36 -1.85
CA ARG A 153 0.30 -4.57 -0.70
C ARG A 153 -1.16 -4.13 -0.90
N GLY A 154 -1.51 -3.66 -2.09
CA GLY A 154 -2.86 -3.19 -2.42
C GLY A 154 -3.93 -4.29 -2.37
N PHE A 155 -3.55 -5.54 -2.67
CA PHE A 155 -4.48 -6.66 -2.59
C PHE A 155 -4.86 -7.06 -1.16
N MET A 156 -4.03 -6.76 -0.16
CA MET A 156 -4.33 -7.13 1.24
C MET A 156 -5.62 -6.48 1.78
N PRO A 157 -5.79 -5.14 1.72
CA PRO A 157 -7.06 -4.51 2.09
C PRO A 157 -8.21 -4.87 1.15
N LEU A 158 -7.93 -5.24 -0.13
CA LEU A 158 -8.98 -5.73 -1.03
C LEU A 158 -9.52 -7.09 -0.58
N ILE A 159 -8.65 -8.03 -0.24
CA ILE A 159 -9.03 -9.34 0.31
C ILE A 159 -9.83 -9.13 1.60
N GLY A 160 -9.38 -8.22 2.48
CA GLY A 160 -10.12 -7.84 3.68
C GLY A 160 -11.54 -7.35 3.37
N ALA A 161 -11.68 -6.44 2.40
CA ALA A 161 -12.97 -5.93 1.97
C ALA A 161 -13.88 -7.03 1.38
N LEU A 162 -13.35 -7.93 0.54
CA LEU A 162 -14.11 -9.04 -0.05
C LEU A 162 -14.61 -10.02 1.03
N ILE A 163 -13.77 -10.35 2.01
CA ILE A 163 -14.18 -11.17 3.17
C ILE A 163 -15.27 -10.43 3.96
N GLY A 164 -15.12 -9.13 4.18
CA GLY A 164 -16.11 -8.30 4.85
C GLY A 164 -17.46 -8.24 4.13
N VAL A 165 -17.46 -8.11 2.79
CA VAL A 165 -18.66 -8.19 1.95
C VAL A 165 -19.33 -9.55 2.12
N ARG A 166 -18.57 -10.64 2.00
CA ARG A 166 -19.12 -11.99 2.15
C ARG A 166 -19.74 -12.22 3.53
N ALA A 167 -19.08 -11.74 4.59
CA ALA A 167 -19.60 -11.82 5.96
C ALA A 167 -20.90 -11.02 6.12
N LEU A 168 -20.95 -9.81 5.54
CA LEU A 168 -22.15 -8.98 5.57
C LEU A 168 -23.31 -9.57 4.76
N SER A 169 -23.05 -10.12 3.57
CA SER A 169 -24.08 -10.79 2.74
C SER A 169 -24.70 -11.98 3.46
N GLY A 170 -23.89 -12.82 4.12
CA GLY A 170 -24.38 -13.95 4.91
C GLY A 170 -25.30 -13.54 6.05
N GLU A 171 -25.13 -12.34 6.63
CA GLU A 171 -26.04 -11.79 7.64
C GLU A 171 -27.34 -11.24 7.06
N LEU A 172 -27.31 -10.79 5.81
CA LEU A 172 -28.48 -10.25 5.11
C LEU A 172 -29.34 -11.34 4.45
N GLY A 173 -28.90 -12.60 4.46
CA GLY A 173 -29.59 -13.72 3.82
C GLY A 173 -29.52 -13.68 2.28
N ALA A 174 -28.52 -12.99 1.74
CA ALA A 174 -28.27 -12.82 0.30
C ALA A 174 -27.10 -13.67 -0.19
#